data_AF-A0A974PIK4-F1
#
_entry.id   AF-A0A974PIK4-F1
#
_cell.length_a   1.000
_cell.length_b   1.000
_cell.length_c   1.000
_cell.angle_alpha   90.00
_cell.angle_beta   90.00
_cell.angle_gamma   90.00
#
_symmetry.space_group_name_H-M   'P 1'
#
loop_
_entity.id
_entity.type
_entity.pdbx_description
1 polymer ?
#
loop_
_entity_poly.entity_id
_entity_poly.type
_entity_poly.pdbx_seq_one_letter_code
_entity_poly.pdbx_strand_id
1 'polypeptide(L)'
;MNEEKEIKVSKTDPDSGYMIRDVKPEGFFYLDHRTVDMKYDLITDVHVTPGNVHDSVLYLSRLDRQQKRFGFQVEAIALDSGYLTTPICRGLQSRNIFAVIALRRLHSKQGLFPKWKFTFDAEQVLFVCPAGQELKYRTTDRKGYQQYASDPEQYKNCPFLTECTQSKNHQKVVTLMSGRTARIGCGTTGLASQASSCTANEKKRLSEASRIL
;
A
#
# COMPACT_ATOMS: atom_id res chain seq x y z
N MET A 1 21.80 -13.43 -14.15
CA MET A 1 22.85 -12.40 -14.02
C MET A 1 22.53 -11.63 -12.75
N ASN A 2 23.32 -11.79 -11.69
CA ASN A 2 23.20 -10.94 -10.50
C ASN A 2 23.80 -9.59 -10.88
N GLU A 3 22.99 -8.54 -10.85
CA GLU A 3 23.51 -7.18 -10.93
C GLU A 3 24.35 -6.92 -9.68
N GLU A 4 25.64 -6.66 -9.87
CA GLU A 4 26.52 -6.25 -8.78
C GLU A 4 26.08 -4.86 -8.33
N LYS A 5 25.55 -4.79 -7.11
CA LYS A 5 25.08 -3.54 -6.52
C LYS A 5 26.24 -2.91 -5.75
N GLU A 6 26.70 -1.75 -6.19
CA GLU A 6 27.62 -0.94 -5.40
C GLU A 6 26.90 -0.42 -4.14
N ILE A 7 27.50 -0.67 -2.97
CA ILE A 7 26.96 -0.26 -1.67
C ILE A 7 28.02 0.60 -0.98
N LYS A 8 27.63 1.78 -0.50
CA LYS A 8 28.50 2.60 0.35
C LYS A 8 28.62 1.94 1.72
N VAL A 9 29.85 1.69 2.17
CA VAL A 9 30.15 1.10 3.48
C VAL A 9 30.93 2.12 4.30
N SER A 10 30.57 2.25 5.58
CA SER A 10 31.27 3.15 6.51
C SER A 10 32.62 2.56 6.88
N LYS A 11 33.65 3.41 6.93
CA LYS A 11 35.00 3.01 7.39
C LYS A 11 35.09 2.86 8.91
N THR A 12 34.19 3.49 9.65
CA THR A 12 34.20 3.49 11.12
C THR A 12 33.29 2.42 11.70
N ASP A 13 32.13 2.18 11.06
CA ASP A 13 31.14 1.20 11.51
C ASP A 13 30.51 0.47 10.30
N PRO A 14 31.08 -0.67 9.89
CA PRO A 14 30.63 -1.42 8.72
C PRO A 14 29.18 -1.95 8.80
N ASP A 15 28.62 -2.05 10.01
CA ASP A 15 27.26 -2.56 10.22
C ASP A 15 26.18 -1.48 9.96
N SER A 16 26.59 -0.22 9.84
CA SER A 16 25.70 0.90 9.53
C SER A 16 25.32 0.94 8.04
N GLY A 17 24.09 1.35 7.74
CA GLY A 17 23.59 1.41 6.36
C GLY A 17 23.50 2.84 5.85
N TYR A 18 24.02 3.09 4.64
CA TYR A 18 23.91 4.39 3.98
C TYR A 18 22.48 4.68 3.53
N MET A 19 21.93 5.83 3.89
CA MET A 19 20.55 6.19 3.58
C MET A 19 20.41 7.68 3.29
N ILE A 20 19.55 7.99 2.30
CA ILE A 20 19.10 9.34 1.97
C ILE A 20 17.59 9.37 2.22
N ARG A 21 17.12 10.33 3.02
CA ARG A 21 15.69 10.59 3.24
C ARG A 21 15.41 12.05 3.05
N ASP A 22 14.28 12.36 2.40
CA ASP A 22 13.78 13.72 2.32
C ASP A 22 13.65 14.28 3.75
N VAL A 23 14.21 15.48 3.97
CA VAL A 23 14.20 16.21 5.26
C VAL A 23 15.20 15.72 6.33
N LYS A 24 15.92 14.61 6.12
CA LYS A 24 16.96 14.15 7.08
C LYS A 24 18.37 14.29 6.49
N PRO A 25 19.40 14.43 7.33
CA PRO A 25 20.78 14.40 6.88
C PRO A 25 21.08 13.11 6.13
N GLU A 26 21.80 13.22 5.03
CA GLU A 26 22.39 12.09 4.33
C GLU A 26 23.52 11.50 5.17
N GLY A 27 23.56 10.17 5.32
CA GLY A 27 24.57 9.53 6.14
C GLY A 27 24.35 8.04 6.40
N PHE A 28 25.14 7.53 7.34
CA PHE A 28 25.07 6.15 7.82
C PHE A 28 24.18 6.07 9.06
N PHE A 29 23.20 5.16 9.03
CA PHE A 29 22.20 5.04 10.08
C PHE A 29 21.88 3.59 10.41
N TYR A 30 21.20 3.42 11.54
CA TYR A 30 20.43 2.22 11.88
C TYR A 30 18.95 2.55 11.89
N LEU A 31 18.13 1.58 11.53
CA LEU A 31 16.69 1.62 11.69
C LEU A 31 16.28 0.70 12.82
N ASP A 32 15.39 1.20 13.65
CA ASP A 32 14.78 0.46 14.73
C ASP A 32 13.33 0.14 14.36
N HIS A 33 13.05 -1.14 14.22
CA HIS A 33 11.73 -1.70 13.93
C HIS A 33 11.11 -2.17 15.24
N ARG A 34 10.09 -1.46 15.71
CA ARG A 34 9.38 -1.78 16.95
C ARG A 34 7.95 -2.21 16.68
N THR A 35 7.49 -3.18 17.44
CA THR A 35 6.07 -3.52 17.55
C THR A 35 5.62 -3.27 18.97
N VAL A 36 4.47 -2.60 19.09
CA VAL A 36 3.87 -2.23 20.36
C VAL A 36 2.48 -2.85 20.43
N ASP A 37 2.16 -3.45 21.57
CA ASP A 37 0.80 -3.81 21.89
C ASP A 37 0.01 -2.53 22.18
N MET A 38 -1.09 -2.33 21.46
CA MET A 38 -1.81 -1.06 21.53
C MET A 38 -2.71 -0.98 22.80
N LYS A 39 -2.99 -2.12 23.47
CA LYS A 39 -3.87 -2.13 24.66
C LYS A 39 -3.16 -1.70 25.93
N TYR A 40 -1.92 -2.13 26.08
CA TYR A 40 -1.11 -1.88 27.28
C TYR A 40 0.15 -1.07 26.99
N ASP A 41 0.33 -0.60 25.75
CA ASP A 41 1.52 0.13 25.26
C ASP A 41 2.83 -0.62 25.53
N LEU A 42 2.78 -1.96 25.55
CA LEU A 42 3.95 -2.80 25.79
C LEU A 42 4.71 -3.06 24.50
N ILE A 43 6.02 -2.79 24.52
CA ILE A 43 6.91 -3.15 23.42
C ILE A 43 7.02 -4.67 23.38
N THR A 44 6.52 -5.28 22.31
CA THR A 44 6.50 -6.74 22.11
C THR A 44 7.58 -7.21 21.15
N ASP A 45 8.15 -6.30 20.34
CA ASP A 45 9.25 -6.58 19.42
C ASP A 45 10.15 -5.36 19.28
N VAL A 46 11.46 -5.59 19.27
CA VAL A 46 12.47 -4.65 18.81
C VAL A 46 13.40 -5.41 17.87
N HIS A 47 13.75 -4.77 16.75
CA HIS A 47 14.71 -5.30 15.80
C HIS A 47 15.46 -4.15 15.13
N VAL A 48 16.78 -4.18 15.18
CA VAL A 48 17.64 -3.15 14.58
C VAL A 48 18.22 -3.67 13.28
N THR A 49 18.20 -2.84 12.24
CA THR A 49 18.84 -3.13 10.95
C THR A 49 19.67 -1.95 10.44
N PRO A 50 20.59 -2.19 9.50
CA PRO A 50 21.27 -1.11 8.79
C PRO A 50 20.27 -0.19 8.07
N GLY A 51 20.62 1.09 7.94
CA GLY A 51 19.81 2.16 7.32
C GLY A 51 19.33 1.94 5.90
N ASN A 52 20.03 1.08 5.15
CA ASN A 52 19.73 0.76 3.75
C ASN A 52 18.72 -0.39 3.58
N VAL A 53 18.25 -0.99 4.68
CA VAL A 53 17.22 -2.05 4.66
C VAL A 53 15.84 -1.42 4.77
N HIS A 54 14.94 -1.75 3.83
CA HIS A 54 13.59 -1.19 3.80
C HIS A 54 12.66 -1.92 4.79
N ASP A 55 11.91 -1.16 5.59
CA ASP A 55 11.08 -1.67 6.70
C ASP A 55 10.05 -2.72 6.24
N SER A 56 9.45 -2.51 5.05
CA SER A 56 8.43 -3.41 4.50
C SER A 56 8.94 -4.83 4.21
N VAL A 57 10.25 -5.03 4.06
CA VAL A 57 10.84 -6.34 3.74
C VAL A 57 10.85 -7.23 4.98
N LEU A 58 11.04 -6.64 6.16
CA LEU A 58 11.21 -7.36 7.42
C LEU A 58 9.90 -7.61 8.15
N TYR A 59 8.88 -6.80 7.85
CA TYR A 59 7.66 -6.76 8.64
C TYR A 59 7.01 -8.13 8.89
N LEU A 60 6.77 -8.91 7.83
CA LEU A 60 6.09 -10.21 7.98
C LEU A 60 6.91 -11.22 8.81
N SER A 61 8.24 -11.18 8.71
CA SER A 61 9.10 -12.07 9.53
C SER A 61 9.16 -11.62 10.99
N ARG A 62 8.99 -10.32 11.28
CA ARG A 62 8.80 -9.82 12.65
C ARG A 62 7.52 -10.34 13.26
N LEU A 63 6.41 -10.23 12.53
CA LEU A 63 5.12 -10.74 12.95
C LEU A 63 5.18 -12.25 13.26
N ASP A 64 5.74 -13.04 12.35
CA ASP A 64 5.85 -14.51 12.53
C ASP A 64 6.70 -14.88 13.77
N ARG A 65 7.80 -14.14 14.03
CA ARG A 65 8.60 -14.35 15.26
C ARG A 65 7.75 -14.12 16.50
N GLN A 66 6.98 -13.03 16.57
CA GLN A 66 6.19 -12.72 17.77
C GLN A 66 5.16 -13.80 18.05
N GLN A 67 4.45 -14.26 17.01
CA GLN A 67 3.51 -15.37 17.10
C GLN A 67 4.20 -16.65 17.59
N LYS A 68 5.38 -16.96 17.05
CA LYS A 68 6.14 -18.16 17.45
C LYS A 68 6.72 -18.07 18.86
N ARG A 69 7.25 -16.91 19.26
CA ARG A 69 7.96 -16.69 20.53
C ARG A 69 7.00 -16.64 21.72
N PHE A 70 5.88 -15.95 21.55
CA PHE A 70 4.96 -15.64 22.65
C PHE A 70 3.59 -16.33 22.51
N GLY A 71 3.35 -17.02 21.39
CA GLY A 71 2.06 -17.68 21.15
C GLY A 71 0.92 -16.69 20.87
N PHE A 72 1.23 -15.47 20.45
CA PHE A 72 0.20 -14.44 20.23
C PHE A 72 -0.76 -14.83 19.12
N GLN A 73 -2.06 -14.80 19.45
CA GLN A 73 -3.14 -14.88 18.49
C GLN A 73 -3.45 -13.45 18.02
N VAL A 74 -2.75 -13.02 16.97
CA VAL A 74 -2.88 -11.66 16.44
C VAL A 74 -4.13 -11.58 15.58
N GLU A 75 -5.14 -10.85 16.04
CA GLU A 75 -6.41 -10.67 15.33
C GLU A 75 -6.39 -9.44 14.40
N ALA A 76 -5.78 -8.36 14.88
CA ALA A 76 -5.75 -7.08 14.20
C ALA A 76 -4.37 -6.41 14.31
N ILE A 77 -4.03 -5.58 13.33
CA ILE A 77 -2.76 -4.82 13.27
C ILE A 77 -3.01 -3.44 12.66
N ALA A 78 -2.38 -2.41 13.23
CA ALA A 78 -2.26 -1.09 12.61
C ALA A 78 -0.85 -0.86 12.05
N LEU A 79 -0.73 -0.36 10.81
CA LEU A 79 0.54 -0.07 10.14
C LEU A 79 0.55 1.32 9.50
N ASP A 80 1.74 1.92 9.45
CA ASP A 80 1.96 3.16 8.71
C ASP A 80 1.89 2.95 7.18
N SER A 81 1.73 4.04 6.45
CA SER A 81 1.64 4.10 5.00
C SER A 81 2.85 3.52 4.27
N GLY A 82 4.03 3.50 4.89
CA GLY A 82 5.23 2.83 4.35
C GLY A 82 5.06 1.31 4.19
N TYR A 83 4.15 0.68 4.94
CA TYR A 83 3.89 -0.77 4.88
C TYR A 83 2.81 -1.16 3.88
N LEU A 84 2.16 -0.20 3.20
CA LEU A 84 1.14 -0.48 2.19
C LEU A 84 1.77 -1.06 0.91
N THR A 85 2.09 -2.35 0.95
CA THR A 85 2.69 -3.09 -0.16
C THR A 85 1.94 -4.39 -0.43
N THR A 86 1.97 -4.86 -1.67
CA THR A 86 1.21 -6.06 -2.08
C THR A 86 1.65 -7.29 -1.31
N PRO A 87 2.97 -7.54 -1.10
CA PRO A 87 3.42 -8.67 -0.29
C PRO A 87 2.89 -8.65 1.13
N ILE A 88 2.86 -7.48 1.79
CA ILE A 88 2.34 -7.34 3.16
C ILE A 88 0.83 -7.59 3.18
N CYS A 89 0.08 -6.96 2.28
CA CYS A 89 -1.37 -7.14 2.21
C CYS A 89 -1.73 -8.62 2.02
N ARG A 90 -1.05 -9.30 1.09
CA ARG A 90 -1.23 -10.73 0.84
C ARG A 90 -0.81 -11.59 2.03
N GLY A 91 0.29 -11.24 2.69
CA GLY A 91 0.79 -11.95 3.86
C GLY A 91 -0.13 -11.85 5.08
N LEU A 92 -0.77 -10.69 5.29
CA LEU A 92 -1.77 -10.50 6.35
C LEU A 92 -3.07 -11.24 6.02
N GLN A 93 -3.51 -11.16 4.76
CA GLN A 93 -4.70 -11.86 4.29
C GLN A 93 -4.55 -13.39 4.42
N SER A 94 -3.40 -13.96 4.06
CA SER A 94 -3.16 -15.41 4.19
C SER A 94 -3.10 -15.88 5.64
N ARG A 95 -2.79 -14.99 6.58
CA ARG A 95 -2.81 -15.25 8.03
C ARG A 95 -4.18 -14.99 8.67
N ASN A 96 -5.18 -14.56 7.88
CA ASN A 96 -6.50 -14.18 8.36
C ASN A 96 -6.49 -13.05 9.41
N ILE A 97 -5.53 -12.10 9.28
CA ILE A 97 -5.37 -10.96 10.20
C ILE A 97 -6.06 -9.73 9.61
N PHE A 98 -6.82 -9.01 10.44
CA PHE A 98 -7.40 -7.73 10.07
C PHE A 98 -6.33 -6.64 10.11
N ALA A 99 -6.22 -5.83 9.06
CA ALA A 99 -5.17 -4.82 8.97
C ALA A 99 -5.76 -3.44 8.75
N VAL A 100 -5.28 -2.44 9.50
CA VAL A 100 -5.52 -1.04 9.21
C VAL A 100 -4.22 -0.43 8.77
N ILE A 101 -4.11 -0.08 7.48
CA ILE A 101 -2.89 0.49 6.92
C ILE A 101 -3.18 1.90 6.45
N ALA A 102 -2.39 2.87 6.92
CA ALA A 102 -2.53 4.26 6.53
C ALA A 102 -2.32 4.43 5.01
N LEU A 103 -3.09 5.32 4.39
CA LEU A 103 -2.93 5.66 2.98
C LEU A 103 -1.98 6.83 2.82
N ARG A 104 -0.94 6.66 2.01
CA ARG A 104 -0.22 7.81 1.45
C ARG A 104 -1.10 8.45 0.38
N ARG A 105 -1.44 9.74 0.56
CA ARG A 105 -2.14 10.51 -0.49
C ARG A 105 -1.24 10.59 -1.71
N LEU A 106 -1.68 9.98 -2.80
CA LEU A 106 -1.07 10.17 -4.11
C LEU A 106 -1.64 11.47 -4.67
N HIS A 107 -0.79 12.48 -4.84
CA HIS A 107 -1.17 13.68 -5.57
C HIS A 107 -1.36 13.31 -7.03
N SER A 108 -2.56 13.54 -7.58
CA SER A 108 -2.74 13.54 -9.02
C SER A 108 -1.90 14.67 -9.61
N LYS A 109 -1.31 14.44 -10.79
CA LYS A 109 -0.71 15.54 -11.55
C LYS A 109 -1.76 16.64 -11.74
N GLN A 110 -1.37 17.88 -11.48
CA GLN A 110 -2.25 19.03 -11.66
C GLN A 110 -2.76 19.06 -13.12
N GLY A 111 -4.06 19.35 -13.29
CA GLY A 111 -4.72 19.37 -14.60
C GLY A 111 -5.24 18.03 -15.11
N LEU A 112 -4.95 16.90 -14.44
CA LEU A 112 -5.51 15.58 -14.79
C LEU A 112 -6.60 15.14 -13.82
N PHE A 113 -7.57 14.39 -14.33
CA PHE A 113 -8.60 13.77 -13.50
C PHE A 113 -7.96 12.84 -12.48
N PRO A 114 -8.30 13.06 -11.19
CA PRO A 114 -7.81 12.22 -10.12
C PRO A 114 -8.48 10.84 -10.17
N LYS A 115 -7.82 9.84 -9.59
CA LYS A 115 -8.25 8.44 -9.66
C LYS A 115 -9.67 8.21 -9.09
N TRP A 116 -10.09 8.96 -8.07
CA TRP A 116 -11.41 8.80 -7.45
C TRP A 116 -12.58 9.22 -8.35
N LYS A 117 -12.32 9.94 -9.45
CA LYS A 117 -13.33 10.22 -10.47
C LYS A 117 -13.61 9.02 -11.38
N PHE A 118 -12.79 7.97 -11.33
CA PHE A 118 -12.99 6.73 -12.10
C PHE A 118 -13.71 5.71 -11.20
N THR A 119 -14.85 5.23 -11.66
CA THR A 119 -15.66 4.24 -10.93
C THR A 119 -15.22 2.85 -11.34
N PHE A 120 -15.04 1.95 -10.37
CA PHE A 120 -14.74 0.54 -10.66
C PHE A 120 -16.05 -0.26 -10.70
N ASP A 121 -16.29 -0.94 -11.82
CA ASP A 121 -17.35 -1.92 -11.96
C ASP A 121 -16.79 -3.30 -11.60
N ALA A 122 -17.31 -3.88 -10.52
CA ALA A 122 -16.87 -5.18 -10.01
C ALA A 122 -17.47 -6.36 -10.80
N GLU A 123 -18.62 -6.19 -11.46
CA GLU A 123 -19.27 -7.24 -12.25
C GLU A 123 -18.53 -7.45 -13.56
N GLN A 124 -18.18 -6.36 -14.23
CA GLN A 124 -17.48 -6.39 -15.52
C GLN A 124 -15.95 -6.32 -15.39
N VAL A 125 -15.43 -6.10 -14.17
CA VAL A 125 -13.99 -5.97 -13.87
C VAL A 125 -13.33 -4.92 -14.76
N LEU A 126 -13.93 -3.71 -14.78
CA LEU A 126 -13.44 -2.57 -15.57
C LEU A 126 -13.57 -1.26 -14.81
N PHE A 127 -12.88 -0.23 -15.29
CA PHE A 127 -13.07 1.14 -14.80
C PHE A 127 -13.89 1.95 -15.80
N VAL A 128 -14.77 2.80 -15.28
CA VAL A 128 -15.54 3.76 -16.06
C VAL A 128 -15.01 5.17 -15.79
N CYS A 129 -14.66 5.86 -16.86
CA CYS A 129 -14.24 7.27 -16.86
C CYS A 129 -15.43 8.20 -16.57
N PRO A 130 -15.22 9.44 -16.05
CA PRO A 130 -16.27 10.48 -15.99
C PRO A 130 -17.02 10.73 -17.30
N ALA A 131 -16.38 10.46 -18.45
CA ALA A 131 -16.97 10.57 -19.78
C ALA A 131 -17.77 9.32 -20.21
N GLY A 132 -17.91 8.31 -19.34
CA GLY A 132 -18.61 7.06 -19.63
C GLY A 132 -17.81 6.00 -20.39
N GLN A 133 -16.54 6.27 -20.70
CA GLN A 133 -15.68 5.32 -21.43
C GLN A 133 -15.11 4.22 -20.53
N GLU A 134 -15.04 3.00 -21.05
CA GLU A 134 -14.53 1.82 -20.36
C GLU A 134 -13.01 1.70 -20.44
N LEU A 135 -12.40 1.29 -19.33
CA LEU A 135 -11.00 0.94 -19.19
C LEU A 135 -10.89 -0.52 -18.79
N LYS A 136 -10.46 -1.36 -19.72
CA LYS A 136 -10.38 -2.82 -19.54
C LYS A 136 -9.08 -3.23 -18.88
N TYR A 137 -9.10 -4.37 -18.20
CA TYR A 137 -7.89 -4.97 -17.65
C TYR A 137 -6.87 -5.22 -18.76
N ARG A 138 -5.62 -4.79 -18.52
CA ARG A 138 -4.50 -4.92 -19.46
C ARG A 138 -3.50 -5.96 -18.98
N THR A 139 -2.87 -5.71 -17.83
CA THR A 139 -1.81 -6.56 -17.28
C THR A 139 -1.71 -6.35 -15.78
N THR A 140 -0.99 -7.23 -15.08
CA THR A 140 -0.58 -7.03 -13.69
C THR A 140 0.94 -6.89 -13.64
N ASP A 141 1.43 -5.82 -13.02
CA ASP A 141 2.86 -5.57 -12.84
C ASP A 141 3.47 -6.58 -11.85
N ARG A 142 4.80 -6.78 -11.88
CA ARG A 142 5.55 -7.62 -10.94
C ARG A 142 5.35 -7.21 -9.48
N LYS A 143 5.03 -5.94 -9.23
CA LYS A 143 4.68 -5.39 -7.91
C LYS A 143 3.23 -5.70 -7.47
N GLY A 144 2.44 -6.38 -8.32
CA GLY A 144 1.06 -6.79 -8.04
C GLY A 144 0.01 -5.70 -8.26
N TYR A 145 0.32 -4.68 -9.05
CA TYR A 145 -0.65 -3.67 -9.47
C TYR A 145 -1.31 -4.11 -10.78
N GLN A 146 -2.62 -4.27 -10.75
CA GLN A 146 -3.45 -4.44 -11.94
C GLN A 146 -3.54 -3.12 -12.69
N GLN A 147 -3.32 -3.16 -14.00
CA GLN A 147 -3.39 -2.01 -14.90
C GLN A 147 -4.65 -2.13 -15.75
N TYR A 148 -5.43 -1.06 -15.78
CA TYR A 148 -6.63 -0.91 -16.60
C TYR A 148 -6.38 0.19 -17.61
N ALA A 149 -6.59 -0.09 -18.88
CA ALA A 149 -6.27 0.82 -19.97
C ALA A 149 -7.50 1.09 -20.84
N SER A 150 -7.61 2.34 -21.28
CA SER A 150 -8.58 2.74 -22.29
C SER A 150 -8.14 2.30 -23.69
N ASP A 151 -9.11 2.16 -24.58
CA ASP A 151 -8.89 2.01 -26.01
C ASP A 151 -8.46 3.35 -26.63
N PRO A 152 -7.24 3.44 -27.22
CA PRO A 152 -6.75 4.67 -27.86
C PRO A 152 -7.69 5.23 -28.93
N GLU A 153 -8.35 4.39 -29.71
CA GLU A 153 -9.18 4.86 -30.83
C GLU A 153 -10.46 5.54 -30.34
N GLN A 154 -11.04 5.03 -29.25
CA GLN A 154 -12.22 5.62 -28.63
C GLN A 154 -11.88 6.90 -27.85
N TYR A 155 -10.67 6.96 -27.28
CA TYR A 155 -10.24 8.09 -26.46
C TYR A 155 -9.79 9.32 -27.28
N LYS A 156 -9.31 9.14 -28.52
CA LYS A 156 -8.91 10.27 -29.40
C LYS A 156 -10.03 11.30 -29.59
N ASN A 157 -11.28 10.85 -29.66
CA ASN A 157 -12.45 11.69 -29.88
C ASN A 157 -13.11 12.15 -28.58
N CYS A 158 -12.51 11.87 -27.41
CA CYS A 158 -13.08 12.23 -26.12
C CYS A 158 -12.93 13.75 -25.86
N PRO A 159 -14.02 14.46 -25.52
CA PRO A 159 -13.95 15.90 -25.24
C PRO A 159 -13.08 16.24 -24.02
N PHE A 160 -12.91 15.28 -23.10
CA PHE A 160 -12.11 15.44 -21.89
C PHE A 160 -10.70 14.85 -22.01
N LEU A 161 -10.17 14.66 -23.22
CA LEU A 161 -8.88 14.01 -23.45
C LEU A 161 -7.73 14.69 -22.69
N THR A 162 -7.68 16.02 -22.74
CA THR A 162 -6.66 16.86 -22.06
C THR A 162 -6.70 16.74 -20.53
N GLU A 163 -7.90 16.56 -19.97
CA GLU A 163 -8.11 16.32 -18.54
C GLU A 163 -7.93 14.84 -18.16
N CYS A 164 -8.13 13.90 -19.09
CA CYS A 164 -7.98 12.48 -18.81
C CYS A 164 -6.53 12.02 -18.84
N THR A 165 -5.78 12.35 -19.89
CA THR A 165 -4.42 11.83 -20.12
C THR A 165 -3.56 12.82 -20.91
N GLN A 166 -2.27 12.86 -20.58
CA GLN A 166 -1.24 13.58 -21.35
C GLN A 166 -0.39 12.61 -22.20
N SER A 167 -0.83 11.36 -22.35
CA SER A 167 -0.12 10.35 -23.13
C SER A 167 -0.18 10.69 -24.62
N LYS A 168 0.96 10.58 -25.32
CA LYS A 168 1.05 10.74 -26.78
C LYS A 168 0.19 9.72 -27.54
N ASN A 169 -0.08 8.57 -26.91
CA ASN A 169 -0.90 7.51 -27.50
C ASN A 169 -2.39 7.68 -27.15
N HIS A 170 -2.78 8.82 -26.58
CA HIS A 170 -4.15 9.13 -26.13
C HIS A 170 -4.74 8.07 -25.18
N GLN A 171 -3.89 7.28 -24.53
CA GLN A 171 -4.31 6.20 -23.65
C GLN A 171 -4.21 6.64 -22.17
N LYS A 172 -5.31 6.48 -21.44
CA LYS A 172 -5.37 6.55 -19.97
C LYS A 172 -5.13 5.16 -19.38
N VAL A 173 -4.23 5.09 -18.40
CA VAL A 173 -3.99 3.89 -17.58
C VAL A 173 -4.32 4.21 -16.13
N VAL A 174 -5.12 3.36 -15.49
CA VAL A 174 -5.45 3.39 -14.06
C VAL A 174 -4.90 2.13 -13.42
N THR A 175 -4.20 2.27 -12.28
CA THR A 175 -3.63 1.13 -11.57
C THR A 175 -4.41 0.85 -10.28
N LEU A 176 -4.70 -0.42 -10.01
CA LEU A 176 -5.33 -0.90 -8.78
C LEU A 176 -4.41 -1.92 -8.12
N MET A 177 -4.21 -1.78 -6.82
CA MET A 177 -3.38 -2.72 -6.06
C MET A 177 -4.16 -4.01 -5.80
N SER A 178 -3.61 -5.14 -6.20
CA SER A 178 -4.21 -6.45 -5.91
C SER A 178 -4.15 -6.73 -4.40
N GLY A 179 -5.25 -7.19 -3.81
CA GLY A 179 -5.32 -7.53 -2.38
C GLY A 179 -5.85 -6.42 -1.46
N ARG A 180 -6.33 -5.28 -1.97
CA ARG A 180 -7.18 -4.35 -1.18
C ARG A 180 -8.55 -4.99 -0.96
N THR A 181 -8.63 -5.93 -0.02
CA THR A 181 -9.86 -6.64 0.36
C THR A 181 -10.48 -6.01 1.61
N ALA A 182 -11.76 -6.30 1.89
CA ALA A 182 -12.54 -5.70 2.98
C ALA A 182 -11.88 -5.79 4.38
N ARG A 183 -10.98 -6.75 4.60
CA ARG A 183 -10.22 -6.92 5.86
C ARG A 183 -9.01 -5.98 6.00
N ILE A 184 -8.68 -5.22 4.96
CA ILE A 184 -7.63 -4.20 5.00
C ILE A 184 -8.33 -2.83 4.96
N GLY A 185 -8.62 -2.29 6.14
CA GLY A 185 -9.24 -0.98 6.30
C GLY A 185 -8.26 0.14 5.94
N CYS A 186 -8.64 1.01 5.00
CA CYS A 186 -7.88 2.21 4.67
C CYS A 186 -8.41 3.42 5.45
N GLY A 187 -7.61 3.95 6.37
CA GLY A 187 -7.96 5.15 7.13
C GLY A 187 -8.02 6.41 6.26
N THR A 188 -9.23 6.88 5.95
CA THR A 188 -9.75 8.28 5.95
C THR A 188 -10.89 8.42 4.93
N THR A 189 -12.11 8.62 5.45
CA THR A 189 -13.22 9.55 5.06
C THR A 189 -13.41 10.04 3.60
N GLY A 190 -12.81 9.45 2.57
CA GLY A 190 -12.79 10.02 1.22
C GLY A 190 -12.95 9.05 0.04
N LEU A 191 -13.51 7.87 0.26
CA LEU A 191 -13.94 6.96 -0.82
C LEU A 191 -15.36 6.48 -0.55
N ALA A 192 -16.32 7.25 -1.04
CA ALA A 192 -17.75 6.94 -1.00
C ALA A 192 -18.16 5.70 -1.84
N SER A 193 -17.21 4.88 -2.31
CA SER A 193 -17.51 3.64 -3.05
C SER A 193 -16.96 2.36 -2.40
N GLN A 194 -16.40 2.42 -1.19
CA GLN A 194 -16.03 1.20 -0.43
C GLN A 194 -16.63 1.13 0.98
N ALA A 195 -17.50 2.08 1.34
CA ALA A 195 -18.30 1.98 2.57
C ALA A 195 -19.38 0.88 2.51
N SER A 196 -19.61 0.27 1.34
CA SER A 196 -20.64 -0.74 1.11
C SER A 196 -20.21 -2.18 1.45
N SER A 197 -18.94 -2.44 1.74
CA SER A 197 -18.47 -3.81 2.07
C SER A 197 -18.04 -4.02 3.52
N CYS A 198 -17.97 -2.97 4.36
CA CYS A 198 -17.83 -3.14 5.80
C CYS A 198 -19.19 -3.52 6.38
N THR A 199 -19.38 -4.81 6.63
CA THR A 199 -20.54 -5.34 7.35
C THR A 199 -20.68 -4.64 8.72
N ALA A 200 -21.90 -4.56 9.26
CA ALA A 200 -22.12 -3.97 10.58
C ALA A 200 -21.24 -4.62 11.69
N ASN A 201 -20.88 -5.89 11.50
CA ASN A 201 -19.93 -6.61 12.34
C ASN A 201 -18.47 -6.14 12.20
N GLU A 202 -18.01 -5.76 11.01
CA GLU A 202 -16.67 -5.18 10.80
C GLU A 202 -16.57 -3.76 11.34
N LYS A 203 -17.66 -2.97 11.29
CA LYS A 203 -17.74 -1.67 11.98
C LYS A 203 -17.72 -1.82 13.51
N LYS A 204 -18.38 -2.85 14.04
CA LYS A 204 -18.34 -3.18 15.47
C LYS A 204 -16.92 -3.63 15.88
N ARG A 205 -16.27 -4.48 15.08
CA ARG A 205 -14.86 -4.84 15.25
C ARG A 205 -13.90 -3.66 15.08
N LEU A 206 -14.20 -2.64 14.28
CA LEU A 206 -13.42 -1.40 14.22
C LEU A 206 -13.62 -0.53 15.48
N SER A 207 -14.83 -0.50 16.04
CA SER A 207 -15.11 0.19 17.32
C SER A 207 -14.56 -0.56 18.54
N GLU A 208 -14.46 -1.90 18.44
CA GLU A 208 -13.87 -2.77 19.44
C GLU A 208 -12.35 -2.89 19.27
N ALA A 209 -11.82 -2.77 18.05
CA ALA A 209 -10.38 -2.62 17.76
C ALA A 209 -9.84 -1.23 18.13
N SER A 210 -10.73 -0.26 18.33
CA SER A 210 -10.39 1.00 19.01
C SER A 210 -10.42 0.85 20.55
N ARG A 211 -10.77 -0.32 21.08
CA ARG A 211 -10.85 -0.67 22.51
C ARG A 211 -10.03 -1.93 22.86
N ILE A 212 -9.43 -2.59 21.89
CA ILE A 212 -8.63 -3.81 21.97
C ILE A 212 -7.63 -3.70 20.83
N LEU A 213 -6.34 -3.63 21.16
CA LEU A 213 -5.42 -2.69 20.55
C LEU A 213 -5.73 -1.33 21.17
#